data_AF-A0A8H3FU90-F1
#
_entry.id   AF-A0A8H3FU90-F1
#
_cell.length_a   1.000
_cell.length_b   1.000
_cell.length_c   1.000
_cell.angle_alpha   90.00
_cell.angle_beta   90.00
_cell.angle_gamma   90.00
#
_symmetry.space_group_name_H-M   'P 1'
#
loop_
_entity.id
_entity.type
_entity.pdbx_description
1 polymer ?
#
loop_
_entity_poly.entity_id
_entity_poly.type
_entity_poly.pdbx_seq_one_letter_code
_entity_poly.pdbx_strand_id
1 'polypeptide(L)'
;MTLCTNRPEGFGPLSHLYSHILTSCFLDTVLVPLCTWLYLSALVVLAVTGTRLSTRVPHQSSRPFRGSRFRASKTTEDAEINDLDTGGQNRQTGRHAKLRKTLSILYYLLLLAQTLMCILEIVRLSLAHLGIGLLPFTFVTLITAAAVHFTDGLRGRILGWRYLNLAVWVALAVTNGVKVAEETKEGTGARKGSKYPVADEMTDVSVMIGVYAVLAILEGVLSLGHRSA
;
A
#
# COMPACT_ATOMS: atom_id res chain seq x y z
N MET A 1 8.53 27.41 3.50
CA MET A 1 9.35 26.19 3.37
C MET A 1 10.28 26.40 2.21
N THR A 2 11.59 26.34 2.42
CA THR A 2 12.57 26.51 1.35
C THR A 2 12.75 25.19 0.61
N LEU A 3 12.53 25.17 -0.72
CA LEU A 3 12.83 24.01 -1.54
C LEU A 3 14.35 23.85 -1.64
N CYS A 4 14.88 22.76 -1.09
CA CYS A 4 16.23 22.26 -1.35
C CYS A 4 17.38 23.28 -1.22
N THR A 5 17.41 24.04 -0.12
CA THR A 5 18.56 24.89 0.19
C THR A 5 19.77 24.03 0.54
N ASN A 6 20.98 24.44 0.11
CA ASN A 6 22.27 23.82 0.49
C ASN A 6 22.53 22.38 -0.01
N ARG A 7 21.83 21.91 -1.04
CA ARG A 7 22.15 20.64 -1.70
C ARG A 7 23.23 20.85 -2.78
N PRO A 8 24.37 20.11 -2.76
CA PRO A 8 25.45 20.29 -3.72
C PRO A 8 25.06 19.97 -5.17
N GLU A 9 23.99 19.18 -5.36
CA GLU A 9 23.49 18.77 -6.67
C GLU A 9 22.66 19.85 -7.41
N GLY A 10 22.21 20.91 -6.73
CA GLY A 10 21.38 21.99 -7.29
C GLY A 10 19.90 21.62 -7.51
N PHE A 11 19.11 22.53 -8.08
CA PHE A 11 17.70 22.29 -8.42
C PHE A 11 17.57 21.99 -9.91
N GLY A 12 17.32 20.72 -10.28
CA GLY A 12 17.16 20.31 -11.67
C GLY A 12 17.01 18.80 -11.83
N PRO A 13 16.57 18.30 -13.00
CA PRO A 13 16.46 16.86 -13.27
C PRO A 13 17.84 16.18 -13.38
N LEU A 14 18.92 16.94 -13.55
CA LEU A 14 20.29 16.46 -13.66
C LEU A 14 21.18 17.21 -12.67
N SER A 15 22.03 16.48 -11.95
CA SER A 15 23.00 17.06 -11.03
C SER A 15 24.04 17.88 -11.79
N HIS A 16 24.34 19.09 -11.31
CA HIS A 16 25.41 19.93 -11.89
C HIS A 16 26.81 19.27 -11.81
N LEU A 17 26.98 18.29 -10.90
CA LEU A 17 28.20 17.51 -10.68
C LEU A 17 28.30 16.29 -11.61
N TYR A 18 27.16 15.72 -12.03
CA TYR A 18 27.09 14.54 -12.89
C TYR A 18 25.85 14.61 -13.78
N SER A 19 26.06 14.82 -15.08
CA SER A 19 25.00 15.03 -16.08
C SER A 19 24.06 13.83 -16.32
N HIS A 20 24.29 12.70 -15.66
CA HIS A 20 23.48 11.47 -15.78
C HIS A 20 22.79 11.04 -14.48
N ILE A 21 22.98 11.77 -13.38
CA ILE A 21 22.43 11.45 -12.05
C ILE A 21 21.26 12.40 -11.77
N LEU A 22 20.13 11.84 -11.32
CA LEU A 22 18.97 12.64 -10.89
C LEU A 22 19.26 13.27 -9.53
N THR A 23 18.91 14.54 -9.37
CA THR A 23 19.06 15.18 -8.05
C THR A 23 18.09 14.56 -7.05
N SER A 24 18.56 14.26 -5.84
CA SER A 24 17.74 13.75 -4.73
C SER A 24 16.55 14.70 -4.44
N CYS A 25 16.77 16.01 -4.59
CA CYS A 25 15.72 17.03 -4.54
C CYS A 25 14.62 16.86 -5.61
N PHE A 26 14.98 16.56 -6.86
CA PHE A 26 14.02 16.34 -7.94
C PHE A 26 13.19 15.08 -7.67
N LEU A 27 13.80 14.03 -7.13
CA LEU A 27 13.07 12.82 -6.72
C LEU A 27 12.04 13.13 -5.63
N ASP A 28 12.44 13.85 -4.59
CA ASP A 28 11.57 14.19 -3.45
C ASP A 28 10.49 15.24 -3.79
N THR A 29 10.71 16.07 -4.82
CA THR A 29 9.79 17.15 -5.21
C THR A 29 8.87 16.79 -6.37
N VAL A 30 9.34 15.96 -7.30
CA VAL A 30 8.62 15.63 -8.54
C VAL A 30 8.21 14.18 -8.56
N LEU A 31 9.16 13.25 -8.42
CA LEU A 31 8.89 11.83 -8.66
C LEU A 31 8.01 11.21 -7.56
N VAL A 32 8.35 11.41 -6.29
CA VAL A 32 7.59 10.89 -5.15
C VAL A 32 6.16 11.46 -5.10
N PRO A 33 5.95 12.78 -5.26
CA PRO A 33 4.61 13.34 -5.32
C PRO A 33 3.82 12.87 -6.55
N LEU A 34 4.48 12.65 -7.69
CA LEU A 34 3.82 12.15 -8.90
C LEU A 34 3.20 10.77 -8.67
N CYS A 35 3.86 9.86 -7.96
CA CYS A 35 3.26 8.59 -7.56
C CYS A 35 1.98 8.79 -6.73
N THR A 36 1.99 9.76 -5.82
CA THR A 36 0.82 10.11 -4.99
C THR A 36 -0.32 10.68 -5.85
N TRP A 37 -0.02 11.61 -6.76
CA TRP A 37 -1.02 12.19 -7.67
C TRP A 37 -1.63 11.15 -8.60
N LEU A 38 -0.82 10.24 -9.16
CA LEU A 38 -1.31 9.14 -9.97
C LEU A 38 -2.21 8.20 -9.17
N TYR A 39 -1.84 7.87 -7.93
CA TYR A 39 -2.67 7.05 -7.05
C TYR A 39 -4.01 7.72 -6.74
N LEU A 40 -4.01 9.00 -6.33
CA LEU A 40 -5.24 9.74 -6.01
C LEU A 40 -6.13 9.90 -7.23
N SER A 41 -5.58 10.26 -8.39
CA SER A 41 -6.35 10.40 -9.63
C SER A 41 -6.95 9.07 -10.08
N ALA A 42 -6.18 7.98 -10.03
CA ALA A 42 -6.68 6.64 -10.34
C ALA A 42 -7.82 6.23 -9.39
N LEU A 43 -7.69 6.54 -8.09
CA LEU A 43 -8.73 6.26 -7.11
C LEU A 43 -10.01 7.05 -7.38
N VAL A 44 -9.91 8.33 -7.73
CA VAL A 44 -11.05 9.16 -8.14
C VAL A 44 -11.72 8.60 -9.40
N VAL A 45 -10.93 8.23 -10.42
CA VAL A 45 -11.45 7.62 -11.65
C VAL A 45 -12.21 6.33 -11.33
N LEU A 46 -11.62 5.42 -10.56
CA LEU A 46 -12.28 4.16 -10.18
C LEU A 46 -13.54 4.38 -9.35
N ALA A 47 -13.54 5.36 -8.43
CA ALA A 47 -14.72 5.72 -7.68
C ALA A 47 -15.84 6.21 -8.60
N VAL A 48 -15.54 7.10 -9.54
CA VAL A 48 -16.52 7.62 -10.52
C VAL A 48 -17.02 6.52 -11.45
N THR A 49 -16.15 5.69 -12.03
CA THR A 49 -16.56 4.60 -12.93
C THR A 49 -17.35 3.52 -12.18
N GLY A 50 -16.95 3.19 -10.96
CA GLY A 50 -17.65 2.23 -10.10
C GLY A 50 -19.07 2.69 -9.75
N THR A 51 -19.26 3.98 -9.49
CA THR A 51 -20.62 4.53 -9.26
C THR A 51 -21.51 4.45 -10.51
N ARG A 52 -20.95 4.63 -11.70
CA ARG A 52 -21.69 4.58 -12.98
C ARG A 52 -22.07 3.17 -13.42
N LEU A 53 -21.27 2.16 -13.05
CA LEU A 53 -21.57 0.75 -13.32
C LEU A 53 -22.62 0.21 -12.35
N SER A 54 -22.57 0.63 -11.08
CA SER A 54 -23.54 0.19 -10.06
C SER A 54 -24.97 0.68 -10.31
N THR A 55 -25.17 1.81 -10.99
CA THR A 55 -26.52 2.29 -11.37
C THR A 55 -27.11 1.55 -12.58
N ARG A 56 -26.34 0.66 -13.23
CA ARG A 56 -26.80 -0.16 -14.37
C ARG A 56 -27.09 -1.62 -13.99
N VAL A 57 -27.45 -1.89 -12.73
CA VAL A 57 -28.16 -3.13 -12.41
C VAL A 57 -29.65 -2.86 -12.63
N PRO A 58 -30.27 -3.32 -13.74
CA PRO A 58 -31.70 -3.30 -13.85
C PRO A 58 -32.27 -4.15 -12.71
N HIS A 59 -33.21 -3.56 -11.99
CA HIS A 59 -34.03 -4.20 -10.96
C HIS A 59 -34.66 -5.47 -11.56
N GLN A 60 -34.00 -6.63 -11.40
CA GLN A 60 -34.57 -7.90 -11.85
C GLN A 60 -35.65 -8.29 -10.85
N SER A 61 -36.86 -7.84 -11.17
CA SER A 61 -38.17 -8.38 -10.81
C SER A 61 -38.12 -9.55 -9.83
N SER A 62 -38.57 -9.26 -8.61
CA SER A 62 -39.14 -10.20 -7.66
C SER A 62 -39.89 -11.33 -8.39
N ARG A 63 -39.39 -12.56 -8.28
CA ARG A 63 -40.22 -13.75 -8.49
C ARG A 63 -40.52 -14.34 -7.10
N PRO A 64 -41.75 -14.24 -6.59
CA PRO A 64 -42.15 -15.04 -5.43
C PRO A 64 -42.29 -16.48 -5.93
N PHE A 65 -41.29 -17.33 -5.73
CA PHE A 65 -41.45 -18.77 -5.96
C PHE A 65 -42.25 -19.36 -4.81
N ARG A 66 -43.54 -19.38 -5.04
CA ARG A 66 -44.60 -20.01 -4.29
C ARG A 66 -44.43 -21.53 -4.32
N GLY A 67 -43.97 -22.09 -3.20
CA GLY A 67 -44.46 -23.35 -2.64
C GLY A 67 -43.91 -24.66 -3.21
N SER A 68 -43.50 -25.55 -2.30
CA SER A 68 -44.26 -26.79 -2.07
C SER A 68 -43.70 -27.62 -0.90
N ARG A 69 -44.62 -27.98 0.01
CA ARG A 69 -44.83 -29.29 0.64
C ARG A 69 -43.72 -29.93 1.48
N PHE A 70 -44.00 -29.94 2.79
CA PHE A 70 -44.15 -31.15 3.63
C PHE A 70 -43.58 -32.47 3.07
N ARG A 71 -42.62 -33.04 3.79
CA ARG A 71 -42.57 -34.49 4.01
C ARG A 71 -42.02 -34.77 5.42
N ALA A 72 -42.94 -35.10 6.32
CA ALA A 72 -42.64 -35.93 7.46
C ALA A 72 -42.37 -37.36 6.93
N SER A 73 -41.24 -37.96 7.28
CA SER A 73 -41.12 -39.40 7.40
C SER A 73 -40.04 -39.70 8.42
N LYS A 74 -40.46 -40.49 9.39
CA LYS A 74 -39.70 -41.02 10.52
C LYS A 74 -39.13 -42.35 10.05
N THR A 75 -37.82 -42.51 10.05
CA THR A 75 -37.18 -43.82 10.11
C THR A 75 -35.90 -43.68 10.91
N THR A 76 -35.97 -44.25 12.11
CA THR A 76 -34.86 -44.76 12.90
C THR A 76 -34.15 -45.85 12.08
N GLU A 77 -32.86 -46.07 12.33
CA GLU A 77 -31.89 -46.91 11.58
C GLU A 77 -31.05 -46.11 10.58
N ASP A 78 -29.74 -46.39 10.60
CA ASP A 78 -28.61 -45.68 9.98
C ASP A 78 -28.02 -44.53 10.83
N ALA A 79 -27.81 -44.81 12.12
CA ALA A 79 -26.92 -44.05 12.99
C ALA A 79 -25.56 -44.77 13.14
N GLU A 80 -24.86 -44.99 12.04
CA GLU A 80 -23.42 -45.25 12.02
C GLU A 80 -22.92 -44.92 10.61
N ILE A 81 -21.78 -44.26 10.47
CA ILE A 81 -21.20 -43.75 9.20
C ILE A 81 -21.73 -42.37 8.75
N ASN A 82 -21.55 -41.31 9.56
CA ASN A 82 -21.40 -39.94 9.05
C ASN A 82 -20.64 -38.98 10.01
N ASP A 83 -19.83 -39.51 10.93
CA ASP A 83 -19.15 -38.70 11.95
C ASP A 83 -17.67 -38.36 11.66
N LEU A 84 -17.11 -38.76 10.52
CA LEU A 84 -15.68 -38.52 10.25
C LEU A 84 -15.33 -37.32 9.34
N ASP A 85 -16.29 -36.64 8.71
CA ASP A 85 -15.96 -35.59 7.71
C ASP A 85 -16.45 -34.17 8.08
N THR A 86 -17.35 -34.04 9.06
CA THR A 86 -17.92 -32.73 9.44
C THR A 86 -17.02 -31.91 10.38
N GLY A 87 -15.98 -32.53 10.96
CA GLY A 87 -15.01 -31.87 11.86
C GLY A 87 -13.93 -31.05 11.14
N GLY A 88 -13.73 -31.28 9.83
CA GLY A 88 -12.68 -30.62 9.03
C GLY A 88 -13.05 -29.21 8.56
N GLN A 89 -14.29 -29.02 8.08
CA GLN A 89 -14.73 -27.74 7.50
C GLN A 89 -14.78 -26.60 8.53
N ASN A 90 -15.27 -26.86 9.74
CA ASN A 90 -15.41 -25.81 10.77
C ASN A 90 -14.04 -25.38 11.35
N ARG A 91 -13.02 -26.25 11.27
CA ARG A 91 -11.63 -25.93 11.68
C ARG A 91 -10.90 -25.08 10.63
N GLN A 92 -11.17 -25.30 9.34
CA GLN A 92 -10.55 -24.54 8.26
C GLN A 92 -11.08 -23.09 8.20
N THR A 93 -12.39 -22.88 8.27
CA THR A 93 -13.01 -21.54 8.22
C THR A 93 -12.49 -20.63 9.34
N GLY A 94 -12.37 -21.16 10.56
CA GLY A 94 -11.83 -20.43 11.71
C GLY A 94 -10.34 -20.07 11.58
N ARG A 95 -9.53 -20.93 10.94
CA ARG A 95 -8.09 -20.68 10.74
C ARG A 95 -7.86 -19.57 9.70
N HIS A 96 -8.63 -19.57 8.62
CA HIS A 96 -8.56 -18.52 7.60
C HIS A 96 -9.02 -17.16 8.13
N ALA A 97 -10.05 -17.13 8.97
CA ALA A 97 -10.52 -15.89 9.61
C ALA A 97 -9.48 -15.32 10.59
N LYS A 98 -8.83 -16.17 11.39
CA LYS A 98 -7.74 -15.74 12.30
C LYS A 98 -6.54 -15.22 11.52
N LEU A 99 -6.07 -15.94 10.51
CA LEU A 99 -4.95 -15.52 9.67
C LEU A 99 -5.21 -14.16 9.00
N ARG A 100 -6.40 -13.97 8.43
CA ARG A 100 -6.78 -12.70 7.80
C ARG A 100 -6.73 -11.53 8.78
N LYS A 101 -7.27 -11.70 10.00
CA LYS A 101 -7.17 -10.69 11.06
C LYS A 101 -5.74 -10.38 11.45
N THR A 102 -4.90 -11.41 11.63
CA THR A 102 -3.48 -11.22 11.96
C THR A 102 -2.74 -10.46 10.86
N LEU A 103 -2.95 -10.81 9.58
CA LEU A 103 -2.34 -10.12 8.45
C LEU A 103 -2.80 -8.66 8.35
N SER A 104 -4.07 -8.36 8.64
CA SER A 104 -4.56 -6.98 8.70
C SER A 104 -3.94 -6.18 9.84
N ILE A 105 -3.79 -6.76 11.04
CA ILE A 105 -3.10 -6.09 12.16
C ILE A 105 -1.65 -5.78 11.78
N LEU A 106 -0.94 -6.76 11.20
CA LEU A 106 0.44 -6.58 10.74
C LEU A 106 0.54 -5.47 9.69
N TYR A 107 -0.41 -5.39 8.76
CA TYR A 107 -0.47 -4.35 7.74
C TYR A 107 -0.54 -2.93 8.35
N TYR A 108 -1.42 -2.71 9.33
CA TYR A 108 -1.52 -1.41 10.00
C TYR A 108 -0.29 -1.07 10.85
N LEU A 109 0.32 -2.07 11.49
CA LEU A 109 1.58 -1.87 12.22
C LEU A 109 2.71 -1.45 11.28
N LEU A 110 2.81 -2.06 10.10
CA LEU A 110 3.78 -1.69 9.07
C LEU A 110 3.51 -0.29 8.49
N LEU A 111 2.25 0.07 8.28
CA LEU A 111 1.85 1.43 7.87
C LEU A 111 2.24 2.48 8.92
N LEU A 112 2.03 2.18 10.20
CA LEU A 112 2.43 3.06 11.30
C LEU A 112 3.96 3.17 11.37
N ALA A 113 4.68 2.05 11.27
CA ALA A 113 6.14 2.04 11.23
C ALA A 113 6.67 2.86 10.05
N GLN A 114 6.07 2.72 8.86
CA GLN A 114 6.41 3.52 7.67
C GLN A 114 6.20 5.01 7.91
N THR A 115 5.09 5.38 8.56
CA THR A 115 4.80 6.77 8.91
C THR A 115 5.87 7.34 9.85
N LEU A 116 6.27 6.58 10.86
CA LEU A 116 7.34 6.97 11.80
C LEU A 116 8.69 7.11 11.09
N MET A 117 9.03 6.19 10.17
CA MET A 117 10.25 6.27 9.38
C MET A 117 10.28 7.51 8.49
N CYS A 118 9.17 7.84 7.81
CA CYS A 118 9.04 9.09 7.04
C CYS A 118 9.25 10.32 7.93
N ILE A 119 8.71 10.33 9.15
CA ILE A 119 8.93 11.43 10.10
C ILE A 119 10.41 11.54 10.49
N LEU A 120 11.09 10.42 10.75
CA LEU A 120 12.52 10.43 11.10
C LEU A 120 13.39 10.98 9.97
N GLU A 121 13.13 10.58 8.72
CA GLU A 121 13.85 11.12 7.56
C GLU A 121 13.62 12.65 7.44
N ILE A 122 12.38 13.11 7.53
CA ILE A 122 12.05 14.55 7.47
C ILE A 122 12.75 15.33 8.60
N VAL A 123 12.73 14.81 9.82
CA VAL A 123 13.40 15.44 10.96
C VAL A 123 14.91 15.49 10.73
N ARG A 124 15.54 14.41 10.29
CA ARG A 124 16.99 14.38 10.02
C ARG A 124 17.38 15.32 8.87
N LEU A 125 16.61 15.37 7.79
CA LEU A 125 16.78 16.33 6.70
C LEU A 125 16.62 17.79 7.17
N SER A 126 15.66 18.04 8.06
CA SER A 126 15.44 19.38 8.62
C SER A 126 16.61 19.83 9.51
N LEU A 127 17.18 18.92 10.31
CA LEU A 127 18.34 19.17 11.16
C LEU A 127 19.62 19.40 10.35
N ALA A 128 19.70 18.85 9.14
CA ALA A 128 20.80 19.04 8.21
C ALA A 128 20.62 20.28 7.29
N HIS A 129 19.50 21.01 7.41
CA HIS A 129 19.16 22.17 6.56
C HIS A 129 19.17 21.89 5.05
N LEU A 130 18.88 20.64 4.64
CA LEU A 130 18.96 20.19 3.24
C LEU A 130 17.66 20.41 2.43
N GLY A 131 16.65 21.03 3.06
CA GLY A 131 15.31 21.19 2.50
C GLY A 131 14.49 19.90 2.57
N ILE A 132 13.18 20.05 2.80
CA ILE A 132 12.25 18.92 3.03
C ILE A 132 11.52 18.50 1.73
N GLY A 133 11.63 19.29 0.65
CA GLY A 133 10.94 19.01 -0.61
C GLY A 133 9.42 18.89 -0.45
N LEU A 134 8.79 18.01 -1.24
CA LEU A 134 7.39 17.62 -1.09
C LEU A 134 7.23 16.24 -0.40
N LEU A 135 8.26 15.76 0.29
CA LEU A 135 8.25 14.49 1.02
C LEU A 135 7.05 14.33 1.98
N PRO A 136 6.58 15.38 2.71
CA PRO A 136 5.37 15.28 3.55
C PRO A 136 4.08 14.95 2.77
N PHE A 137 4.05 15.12 1.45
CA PHE A 137 2.91 14.75 0.64
C PHE A 137 2.69 13.22 0.60
N THR A 138 3.73 12.42 0.88
CA THR A 138 3.62 10.96 1.01
C THR A 138 2.65 10.54 2.11
N PHE A 139 2.46 11.35 3.16
CA PHE A 139 1.46 11.09 4.20
C PHE A 139 0.04 11.00 3.63
N VAL A 140 -0.25 11.75 2.57
CA VAL A 140 -1.56 11.69 1.91
C VAL A 140 -1.80 10.30 1.32
N THR A 141 -0.79 9.71 0.67
CA THR A 141 -0.86 8.34 0.15
C THR A 141 -1.04 7.34 1.29
N LEU A 142 -0.26 7.44 2.37
CA LEU A 142 -0.34 6.52 3.51
C LEU A 142 -1.73 6.56 4.17
N ILE A 143 -2.25 7.75 4.46
CA ILE A 143 -3.58 7.95 5.07
C ILE A 143 -4.66 7.45 4.13
N THR A 144 -4.58 7.77 2.84
CA THR A 144 -5.58 7.34 1.85
C THR A 144 -5.57 5.81 1.68
N ALA A 145 -4.40 5.20 1.54
CA ALA A 145 -4.28 3.75 1.43
C ALA A 145 -4.79 3.04 2.69
N ALA A 146 -4.50 3.57 3.88
CA ALA A 146 -5.04 3.07 5.15
C ALA A 146 -6.56 3.20 5.22
N ALA A 147 -7.12 4.35 4.82
CA ALA A 147 -8.56 4.57 4.80
C ALA A 147 -9.28 3.64 3.81
N VAL A 148 -8.71 3.46 2.62
CA VAL A 148 -9.23 2.55 1.60
C VAL A 148 -9.17 1.10 2.10
N HIS A 149 -8.07 0.67 2.73
CA HIS A 149 -7.96 -0.67 3.29
C HIS A 149 -8.93 -0.88 4.46
N PHE A 150 -9.10 0.10 5.34
CA PHE A 150 -10.02 0.04 6.48
C PHE A 150 -11.48 -0.07 6.07
N THR A 151 -11.83 0.56 4.94
CA THR A 151 -13.21 0.62 4.46
C THR A 151 -13.55 -0.48 3.45
N ASP A 152 -12.63 -1.43 3.21
CA ASP A 152 -12.69 -2.39 2.12
C ASP A 152 -12.97 -1.72 0.75
N GLY A 153 -12.31 -0.58 0.51
CA GLY A 153 -12.50 0.28 -0.65
C GLY A 153 -13.79 1.12 -0.64
N LEU A 154 -14.37 1.32 0.55
CA LEU A 154 -15.72 1.85 0.83
C LEU A 154 -16.84 0.94 0.33
N ARG A 155 -17.00 -0.20 1.03
CA ARG A 155 -18.09 -1.21 0.86
C ARG A 155 -18.19 -1.79 -0.56
N GLY A 156 -17.04 -2.05 -1.19
CA GLY A 156 -16.99 -2.68 -2.52
C GLY A 156 -17.35 -1.77 -3.69
N ARG A 157 -17.51 -0.46 -3.46
CA ARG A 157 -17.87 0.50 -4.52
C ARG A 157 -16.73 0.75 -5.51
N ILE A 158 -15.48 0.65 -5.05
CA ILE A 158 -14.28 0.83 -5.87
C ILE A 158 -13.77 -0.55 -6.28
N LEU A 159 -14.18 -1.05 -7.45
CA LEU A 159 -13.62 -2.28 -8.00
C LEU A 159 -12.12 -2.08 -8.29
N GLY A 160 -11.26 -2.91 -7.69
CA GLY A 160 -9.82 -2.90 -7.97
C GLY A 160 -8.97 -2.03 -7.04
N TRP A 161 -9.53 -1.49 -5.94
CA TRP A 161 -8.77 -0.70 -4.96
C TRP A 161 -7.51 -1.41 -4.43
N ARG A 162 -7.55 -2.74 -4.32
CA ARG A 162 -6.44 -3.58 -3.87
C ARG A 162 -5.27 -3.57 -4.86
N TYR A 163 -5.57 -3.56 -6.16
CA TYR A 163 -4.55 -3.45 -7.21
C TYR A 163 -3.92 -2.07 -7.21
N LEU A 164 -4.70 -1.01 -6.94
CA LEU A 164 -4.15 0.32 -6.77
C LEU A 164 -3.22 0.41 -5.55
N ASN A 165 -3.62 -0.14 -4.41
CA ASN A 165 -2.77 -0.19 -3.21
C ASN A 165 -1.49 -0.99 -3.47
N LEU A 166 -1.59 -2.16 -4.12
CA LEU A 166 -0.43 -2.95 -4.54
C LEU A 166 0.50 -2.12 -5.45
N ALA A 167 -0.06 -1.49 -6.48
CA ALA A 167 0.70 -0.71 -7.45
C ALA A 167 1.40 0.49 -6.80
N VAL A 168 0.76 1.19 -5.86
CA VAL A 168 1.39 2.33 -5.18
C VAL A 168 2.52 1.88 -4.25
N TRP A 169 2.38 0.75 -3.56
CA TRP A 169 3.48 0.20 -2.76
C TRP A 169 4.68 -0.18 -3.61
N VAL A 170 4.45 -0.83 -4.75
CA VAL A 170 5.54 -1.15 -5.69
C VAL A 170 6.16 0.12 -6.27
N ALA A 171 5.34 1.10 -6.70
CA ALA A 171 5.84 2.35 -7.23
C ALA A 171 6.70 3.10 -6.22
N LEU A 172 6.25 3.22 -4.96
CA LEU A 172 7.01 3.87 -3.89
C LEU A 172 8.30 3.11 -3.56
N ALA A 173 8.30 1.78 -3.58
CA ALA A 173 9.51 0.99 -3.41
C ALA A 173 10.51 1.25 -4.55
N VAL A 174 10.04 1.30 -5.81
CA VAL A 174 10.89 1.56 -6.97
C VAL A 174 11.46 2.97 -6.96
N THR A 175 10.65 4.00 -6.68
CA THR A 175 11.14 5.39 -6.66
C THR A 175 12.17 5.62 -5.56
N ASN A 176 11.95 5.04 -4.38
CA ASN A 176 12.94 5.10 -3.29
C ASN A 176 14.18 4.25 -3.60
N GLY A 177 14.03 3.15 -4.34
CA GLY A 177 15.16 2.38 -4.86
C GLY A 177 16.03 3.18 -5.83
N VAL A 178 15.40 3.97 -6.71
CA VAL A 178 16.12 4.91 -7.59
C VAL A 178 16.85 5.96 -6.75
N LYS A 179 16.21 6.51 -5.71
CA LYS A 179 16.87 7.45 -4.78
C LYS A 179 18.15 6.88 -4.19
N VAL A 180 18.07 5.68 -3.59
CA VAL A 180 19.26 5.00 -3.04
C VAL A 180 20.31 4.73 -4.12
N ALA A 181 19.89 4.24 -5.30
CA ALA A 181 20.82 3.93 -6.39
C ALA A 181 21.58 5.17 -6.89
N GLU A 182 20.91 6.32 -7.00
CA GLU A 182 21.56 7.57 -7.38
C GLU A 182 22.51 8.06 -6.28
N GLU A 183 22.10 8.02 -5.02
CA GLU A 183 22.96 8.39 -3.89
C GLU A 183 24.21 7.48 -3.81
N THR A 184 24.12 6.19 -4.21
CA THR A 184 25.29 5.30 -4.22
C THR A 184 26.31 5.69 -5.29
N LYS A 185 25.86 6.29 -6.39
CA LYS A 185 26.74 6.78 -7.47
C LYS A 185 27.43 8.09 -7.10
N GLU A 186 26.79 8.94 -6.30
CA GLU A 186 27.40 10.18 -5.77
C GLU A 186 28.53 9.88 -4.76
N GLY A 187 28.53 8.68 -4.19
CA GLY A 187 29.59 8.17 -3.32
C GLY A 187 29.45 8.66 -1.88
N THR A 188 29.87 7.82 -0.93
CA THR A 188 29.78 8.10 0.53
C THR A 188 30.61 9.31 0.99
N GLY A 189 31.37 9.94 0.09
CA GLY A 189 32.18 11.14 0.33
C GLY A 189 31.44 12.46 0.18
N ALA A 190 30.29 12.50 -0.52
CA ALA A 190 29.62 13.75 -0.90
C ALA A 190 29.18 14.63 0.31
N ARG A 191 28.99 14.03 1.49
CA ARG A 191 28.67 14.74 2.75
C ARG A 191 29.42 14.22 3.97
N LYS A 192 30.69 13.81 3.82
CA LYS A 192 31.52 13.41 4.98
C LYS A 192 31.73 14.62 5.90
N GLY A 193 31.14 14.56 7.11
CA GLY A 193 31.24 15.60 8.14
C GLY A 193 29.98 16.42 8.40
N SER A 194 28.88 16.19 7.67
CA SER A 194 27.59 16.80 7.99
C SER A 194 26.85 16.02 9.10
N LYS A 195 25.85 16.65 9.73
CA LYS A 195 25.04 16.05 10.81
C LYS A 195 24.12 14.90 10.32
N TYR A 196 23.99 14.71 8.99
CA TYR A 196 23.26 13.60 8.38
C TYR A 196 24.04 13.08 7.16
N PRO A 197 24.94 12.09 7.35
CA PRO A 197 25.74 11.55 6.27
C PRO A 197 24.86 10.73 5.31
N VAL A 198 25.27 10.69 4.04
CA VAL A 198 24.58 9.95 2.97
C VAL A 198 24.36 8.47 3.31
N ALA A 199 25.25 7.85 4.10
CA ALA A 199 25.10 6.47 4.54
C ALA A 199 23.89 6.25 5.49
N ASP A 200 23.58 7.24 6.34
CA ASP A 200 22.43 7.20 7.24
C ASP A 200 21.13 7.45 6.46
N GLU A 201 21.16 8.37 5.49
CA GLU A 201 20.05 8.64 4.54
C GLU A 201 19.69 7.38 3.75
N MET A 202 20.68 6.72 3.14
CA MET A 202 20.50 5.46 2.42
C MET A 202 19.89 4.36 3.30
N THR A 203 20.32 4.27 4.56
CA THR A 203 19.84 3.23 5.48
C THR A 203 18.37 3.47 5.82
N ASP A 204 17.99 4.71 6.14
CA ASP A 204 16.61 5.07 6.44
C ASP A 204 15.70 4.78 5.24
N VAL A 205 16.09 5.21 4.04
CA VAL A 205 15.32 4.97 2.80
C VAL A 205 15.25 3.48 2.44
N SER A 206 16.34 2.73 2.64
CA SER A 206 16.37 1.28 2.39
C SER A 206 15.39 0.51 3.28
N VAL A 207 15.25 0.92 4.54
CA VAL A 207 14.24 0.34 5.45
C VAL A 207 12.84 0.63 4.93
N MET A 208 12.57 1.84 4.44
CA MET A 208 11.27 2.17 3.85
C MET A 208 10.94 1.30 2.63
N ILE A 209 11.92 1.07 1.72
CA ILE A 209 11.77 0.16 0.58
C ILE A 209 11.36 -1.24 1.04
N GLY A 210 12.03 -1.76 2.08
CA GLY A 210 11.70 -3.06 2.66
C GLY A 210 10.26 -3.12 3.19
N VAL A 211 9.82 -2.08 3.91
CA VAL A 211 8.45 -2.00 4.43
C VAL A 211 7.43 -1.91 3.29
N TYR A 212 7.67 -1.11 2.25
CA TYR A 212 6.80 -1.06 1.07
C TYR A 212 6.71 -2.41 0.34
N ALA A 213 7.82 -3.13 0.21
CA ALA A 213 7.83 -4.46 -0.39
C ALA A 213 7.01 -5.47 0.42
N VAL A 214 7.13 -5.46 1.75
CA VAL A 214 6.31 -6.32 2.62
C VAL A 214 4.82 -5.95 2.53
N LEU A 215 4.49 -4.66 2.51
CA LEU A 215 3.11 -4.18 2.32
C LEU A 215 2.54 -4.65 0.97
N ALA A 216 3.33 -4.59 -0.11
CA ALA A 216 2.94 -5.11 -1.42
C ALA A 216 2.67 -6.62 -1.38
N ILE A 217 3.55 -7.41 -0.74
CA ILE A 217 3.36 -8.85 -0.58
C ILE A 217 2.09 -9.14 0.22
N LEU A 218 1.87 -8.44 1.34
CA LEU A 218 0.68 -8.62 2.17
C LEU A 218 -0.60 -8.31 1.39
N GLU A 219 -0.64 -7.20 0.64
CA GLU A 219 -1.78 -6.84 -0.20
C GLU A 219 -2.01 -7.91 -1.27
N GLY A 220 -0.93 -8.43 -1.88
CA GLY A 220 -0.95 -9.53 -2.83
C GLY A 220 -1.55 -10.82 -2.25
N VAL A 221 -1.04 -11.28 -1.10
CA VAL A 221 -1.52 -12.49 -0.41
C VAL A 221 -2.98 -12.35 -0.01
N LEU A 222 -3.36 -11.20 0.56
CA LEU A 222 -4.74 -10.93 0.93
C LEU A 222 -5.64 -10.84 -0.32
N SER A 223 -5.13 -10.40 -1.47
CA SER A 223 -5.87 -10.33 -2.75
C SER A 223 -6.20 -11.71 -3.31
N LEU A 224 -5.23 -12.63 -3.30
CA LEU A 224 -5.39 -14.00 -3.74
C LEU A 224 -6.40 -14.74 -2.85
N GLY A 225 -6.33 -14.55 -1.53
CA GLY A 225 -7.25 -15.18 -0.58
C GLY A 225 -8.71 -14.72 -0.67
N HIS A 226 -9.03 -13.68 -1.45
CA HIS A 226 -10.41 -13.27 -1.73
C HIS A 226 -10.94 -13.87 -3.05
N ARG A 227 -10.09 -14.18 -4.03
CA ARG A 227 -10.52 -14.78 -5.30
C ARG A 227 -10.89 -16.26 -5.16
N SER A 228 -10.40 -16.92 -4.11
CA SER A 228 -10.60 -18.36 -3.87
C SER A 228 -11.79 -18.70 -2.95
N ALA A 229 -12.58 -17.70 -2.53
CA ALA A 229 -13.77 -17.87 -1.68
C ALA A 229 -15.01 -17.37 -2.45
#